data_AF-D8PCB2-F1
#
_entry.id   AF-D8PCB2-F1
#
_cell.length_a   1.000
_cell.length_b   1.000
_cell.length_c   1.000
_cell.angle_alpha   90.00
_cell.angle_beta   90.00
_cell.angle_gamma   90.00
#
_symmetry.space_group_name_H-M   'P 1'
#
loop_
_entity.id
_entity.type
_entity.pdbx_description
1 polymer ?
#
loop_
_entity_poly.entity_id
_entity_poly.type
_entity_poly.pdbx_seq_one_letter_code
_entity_poly.pdbx_strand_id
1 'polypeptide(L)'
;MSKQHRDYRFRTLSVGLCLGVVVFAAAAFAQQSAWVDEINNSLNFYKTSYPGSNWEPYSQRLQIVKEAVDRADTRTVKSEMGKWFKMLRARDQGIHDVAADELFNFALMVTPILEYGITVPPMPGGGTEPGY
;
A
#
# COMPACT_ATOMS: atom_id res chain seq x y z
N MET A 1 38.23 -26.61 -59.00
CA MET A 1 38.60 -27.48 -57.86
C MET A 1 39.62 -26.74 -57.00
N SER A 2 39.58 -26.65 -55.68
CA SER A 2 38.75 -27.27 -54.63
C SER A 2 38.90 -26.37 -53.39
N LYS A 3 37.77 -25.97 -52.79
CA LYS A 3 37.72 -25.29 -51.49
C LYS A 3 37.64 -26.34 -50.39
N GLN A 4 38.57 -26.31 -49.44
CA GLN A 4 38.29 -26.55 -48.01
C GLN A 4 39.57 -26.29 -47.20
N HIS A 5 39.51 -25.42 -46.20
CA HIS A 5 39.65 -25.92 -44.84
C HIS A 5 38.94 -25.02 -43.84
N ARG A 6 38.37 -25.74 -42.87
CA ARG A 6 37.51 -25.38 -41.76
C ARG A 6 38.23 -24.52 -40.73
N ASP A 7 37.64 -23.39 -40.35
CA ASP A 7 37.86 -22.76 -39.04
C ASP A 7 36.51 -22.42 -38.42
N TYR A 8 36.04 -23.35 -37.59
CA TYR A 8 35.15 -23.02 -36.48
C TYR A 8 36.02 -22.34 -35.43
N ARG A 9 35.67 -21.12 -35.02
CA ARG A 9 35.70 -20.67 -33.62
C ARG A 9 35.42 -19.16 -33.51
N PHE A 10 34.67 -18.82 -32.46
CA PHE A 10 34.47 -17.48 -31.89
C PHE A 10 33.63 -16.48 -32.69
N ARG A 11 32.36 -16.37 -32.31
CA ARG A 11 31.62 -15.10 -32.12
C ARG A 11 30.38 -15.39 -31.27
N THR A 12 30.59 -15.61 -29.98
CA THR A 12 30.37 -14.63 -28.91
C THR A 12 28.88 -14.42 -28.63
N LEU A 13 28.42 -15.08 -27.57
CA LEU A 13 27.16 -14.88 -26.86
C LEU A 13 26.94 -13.39 -26.56
N SER A 14 25.79 -12.83 -26.93
CA SER A 14 25.39 -11.45 -26.54
C SER A 14 23.88 -11.28 -26.40
N VAL A 15 23.18 -12.24 -25.77
CA VAL A 15 21.72 -12.14 -25.54
C VAL A 15 21.33 -12.15 -24.04
N GLY A 16 22.30 -12.25 -23.13
CA GLY A 16 22.02 -12.54 -21.70
C GLY A 16 21.78 -11.36 -20.75
N LEU A 17 21.83 -10.09 -21.18
CA LEU A 17 21.90 -8.95 -20.24
C LEU A 17 20.60 -8.15 -20.07
N CYS A 18 19.63 -8.24 -20.99
CA CYS A 18 18.40 -7.43 -20.88
C CYS A 18 17.34 -8.00 -19.94
N LEU A 19 17.39 -9.29 -19.59
CA LEU A 19 16.39 -9.92 -18.71
C LEU A 19 16.68 -9.73 -17.21
N GLY A 20 17.92 -9.39 -16.84
CA GLY A 20 18.29 -9.17 -15.44
C GLY A 20 17.70 -7.88 -14.85
N VAL A 21 17.60 -6.81 -15.65
CA VAL A 21 17.15 -5.49 -15.17
C VAL A 21 15.63 -5.45 -14.94
N VAL A 22 14.85 -6.21 -15.72
CA VAL A 22 13.38 -6.22 -15.61
C VAL A 22 12.89 -6.89 -14.33
N VAL A 23 13.61 -7.91 -13.83
CA VAL A 23 13.20 -8.66 -12.62
C VAL A 23 13.38 -7.83 -11.34
N PHE A 24 14.41 -6.99 -11.25
CA PHE A 24 14.63 -6.16 -10.06
C PHE A 24 13.62 -5.00 -9.94
N ALA A 25 13.16 -4.43 -11.06
CA ALA A 25 12.16 -3.37 -11.04
C ALA A 25 10.80 -3.88 -10.53
N ALA A 26 10.35 -5.06 -10.96
CA ALA A 26 9.08 -5.64 -10.52
C ALA A 26 9.04 -5.95 -9.00
N ALA A 27 10.15 -6.40 -8.43
CA ALA A 27 10.26 -6.65 -6.99
C ALA A 27 10.15 -5.35 -6.16
N ALA A 28 10.68 -4.24 -6.66
CA ALA A 28 10.59 -2.94 -5.98
C ALA A 28 9.15 -2.40 -5.95
N PHE A 29 8.38 -2.56 -7.03
CA PHE A 29 6.97 -2.15 -7.07
C PHE A 29 6.08 -2.98 -6.14
N ALA A 30 6.27 -4.30 -6.09
CA ALA A 30 5.49 -5.18 -5.21
C ALA A 30 5.69 -4.85 -3.72
N GLN A 31 6.86 -4.36 -3.35
CA GLN A 31 7.17 -3.98 -1.97
C GLN A 31 6.52 -2.66 -1.54
N GLN A 32 6.20 -1.79 -2.51
CA GLN A 32 5.70 -0.44 -2.22
C GLN A 32 4.21 -0.42 -1.84
N SER A 33 3.42 -1.38 -2.34
CA SER A 33 2.00 -1.56 -1.99
C SER A 33 1.75 -2.53 -0.82
N ALA A 34 2.79 -3.20 -0.30
CA ALA A 34 2.64 -4.27 0.69
C ALA A 34 1.90 -3.82 1.96
N TRP A 35 2.15 -2.59 2.43
CA TRP A 35 1.46 -2.02 3.59
C TRP A 35 -0.06 -1.87 3.36
N VAL A 36 -0.49 -1.59 2.12
CA VAL A 36 -1.93 -1.48 1.81
C VAL A 36 -2.59 -2.86 1.88
N ASP A 37 -1.88 -3.90 1.43
CA ASP A 37 -2.37 -5.28 1.49
C ASP A 37 -2.47 -5.78 2.94
N GLU A 38 -1.53 -5.42 3.80
CA GLU A 38 -1.60 -5.70 5.24
C GLU A 38 -2.83 -5.06 5.90
N ILE A 39 -3.12 -3.78 5.58
CA ILE A 39 -4.33 -3.10 6.08
C ILE A 39 -5.59 -3.76 5.52
N ASN A 40 -5.63 -4.12 4.24
CA ASN A 40 -6.76 -4.82 3.64
C ASN A 40 -7.04 -6.17 4.30
N ASN A 41 -5.99 -6.93 4.65
CA ASN A 41 -6.12 -8.18 5.37
C ASN A 41 -6.73 -7.98 6.77
N SER A 42 -6.25 -6.97 7.50
CA SER A 42 -6.82 -6.59 8.81
C SER A 42 -8.28 -6.14 8.70
N LEU A 43 -8.60 -5.31 7.70
CA LEU A 43 -9.97 -4.89 7.42
C LEU A 43 -10.89 -6.07 7.10
N ASN A 44 -10.43 -7.05 6.31
CA ASN A 44 -11.20 -8.24 5.98
C ASN A 44 -11.47 -9.13 7.20
N PHE A 45 -10.51 -9.20 8.14
CA PHE A 45 -10.74 -9.83 9.43
C PHE A 45 -11.88 -9.15 10.19
N TYR A 46 -11.86 -7.82 10.33
CA TYR A 46 -12.94 -7.08 11.01
C TYR A 46 -14.28 -7.16 10.29
N LYS A 47 -14.28 -7.15 8.95
CA LYS A 47 -15.50 -7.37 8.15
C LYS A 47 -16.14 -8.73 8.45
N THR A 48 -15.32 -9.76 8.66
CA THR A 48 -15.78 -11.10 9.02
C THR A 48 -16.27 -11.17 10.47
N SER A 49 -15.56 -10.54 11.40
CA SER A 49 -15.90 -10.53 12.83
C SER A 49 -17.11 -9.64 13.16
N TYR A 50 -17.38 -8.62 12.35
CA TYR A 50 -18.46 -7.64 12.54
C TYR A 50 -19.32 -7.51 11.26
N PRO A 51 -20.09 -8.56 10.88
CA PRO A 51 -20.82 -8.59 9.61
C PRO A 51 -21.99 -7.60 9.51
N GLY A 52 -22.44 -7.02 10.63
CA GLY A 52 -23.48 -5.99 10.65
C GLY A 52 -22.97 -4.54 10.45
N SER A 53 -21.65 -4.35 10.40
CA SER A 53 -21.02 -3.04 10.21
C SER A 53 -20.79 -2.74 8.72
N ASN A 54 -20.89 -1.47 8.31
CA ASN A 54 -20.70 -1.08 6.92
C ASN A 54 -19.22 -0.79 6.59
N TRP A 55 -18.45 -1.84 6.32
CA TRP A 55 -17.03 -1.74 5.97
C TRP A 55 -16.77 -1.37 4.50
N GLU A 56 -17.78 -1.43 3.64
CA GLU A 56 -17.62 -1.27 2.19
C GLU A 56 -16.95 0.05 1.76
N PRO A 57 -17.31 1.21 2.35
CA PRO A 57 -16.65 2.49 2.03
C PRO A 57 -15.16 2.51 2.40
N TYR A 58 -14.73 1.72 3.37
CA TYR A 58 -13.33 1.61 3.79
C TYR A 58 -12.54 0.75 2.80
N SER A 59 -13.10 -0.38 2.35
CA SER A 59 -12.50 -1.24 1.31
C SER A 59 -12.30 -0.49 0.00
N GLN A 60 -13.32 0.25 -0.46
CA GLN A 60 -13.25 1.02 -1.71
C GLN A 60 -12.13 2.06 -1.67
N ARG A 61 -11.96 2.73 -0.54
CA ARG A 61 -10.93 3.76 -0.42
C ARG A 61 -9.51 3.16 -0.34
N LEU A 62 -9.33 2.03 0.32
CA LEU A 62 -8.05 1.30 0.29
C LEU A 62 -7.72 0.78 -1.11
N GLN A 63 -8.71 0.39 -1.90
CA GLN A 63 -8.50 0.02 -3.29
C GLN A 63 -7.96 1.20 -4.11
N ILE A 64 -8.52 2.41 -3.93
CA ILE A 64 -8.02 3.62 -4.59
C ILE A 64 -6.57 3.93 -4.14
N VAL A 65 -6.28 3.77 -2.84
CA VAL A 65 -4.93 3.96 -2.31
C VAL A 65 -3.95 2.96 -2.94
N LYS A 66 -4.32 1.68 -3.03
CA LYS A 66 -3.49 0.64 -3.66
C LYS A 66 -3.14 1.01 -5.10
N GLU A 67 -4.16 1.34 -5.89
CA GLU A 67 -3.97 1.73 -7.29
C GLU A 67 -3.14 3.02 -7.43
N ALA A 68 -3.25 3.95 -6.49
CA ALA A 68 -2.42 5.16 -6.49
C ALA A 68 -0.96 4.85 -6.15
N VAL A 69 -0.70 3.94 -5.20
CA VAL A 69 0.65 3.46 -4.91
C VAL A 69 1.26 2.78 -6.14
N ASP A 70 0.50 1.90 -6.80
CA ASP A 70 0.95 1.17 -8.00
C ASP A 70 1.31 2.12 -9.15
N ARG A 71 0.67 3.29 -9.23
CA ARG A 71 0.97 4.36 -10.20
C ARG A 71 1.96 5.41 -9.72
N ALA A 72 2.53 5.26 -8.52
CA ALA A 72 3.36 6.27 -7.85
C ALA A 72 2.68 7.66 -7.72
N ASP A 73 1.35 7.71 -7.63
CA ASP A 73 0.56 8.93 -7.44
C ASP A 73 0.48 9.31 -5.95
N THR A 74 1.56 9.92 -5.46
CA THR A 74 1.69 10.30 -4.04
C THR A 74 0.63 11.29 -3.57
N ARG A 75 0.07 12.12 -4.47
CA ARG A 75 -0.99 13.07 -4.15
C ARG A 75 -2.28 12.33 -3.81
N THR A 76 -2.65 11.35 -4.63
CA THR A 76 -3.84 10.54 -4.38
C THR A 76 -3.66 9.64 -3.15
N VAL A 77 -2.49 9.03 -2.96
CA VAL A 77 -2.19 8.27 -1.73
C VAL A 77 -2.38 9.15 -0.49
N LYS A 78 -1.78 10.35 -0.48
CA LYS A 78 -1.93 11.31 0.61
C LYS A 78 -3.39 11.65 0.91
N SER A 79 -4.14 12.02 -0.12
CA SER A 79 -5.54 12.45 0.00
C SER A 79 -6.44 11.31 0.49
N GLU A 80 -6.42 10.17 -0.19
CA GLU A 80 -7.34 9.08 0.09
C GLU A 80 -7.02 8.35 1.38
N MET A 81 -5.74 8.17 1.70
CA MET A 81 -5.37 7.57 2.99
C MET A 81 -5.70 8.49 4.16
N GLY A 82 -5.52 9.82 4.01
CA GLY A 82 -5.95 10.79 5.02
C GLY A 82 -7.47 10.76 5.26
N LYS A 83 -8.27 10.65 4.20
CA LYS A 83 -9.72 10.46 4.31
C LYS A 83 -10.07 9.14 5.00
N TRP A 84 -9.36 8.06 4.69
CA TRP A 84 -9.58 6.75 5.31
C TRP A 84 -9.34 6.78 6.83
N PHE A 85 -8.22 7.38 7.27
CA PHE A 85 -7.95 7.58 8.70
C PHE A 85 -9.01 8.46 9.37
N LYS A 86 -9.48 9.51 8.69
CA LYS A 86 -10.57 10.36 9.20
C LYS A 86 -11.86 9.57 9.41
N MET A 87 -12.23 8.72 8.45
CA MET A 87 -13.41 7.88 8.57
C MET A 87 -13.32 6.91 9.77
N LEU A 88 -12.16 6.27 9.98
CA LEU A 88 -11.98 5.38 11.13
C LEU A 88 -12.07 6.15 12.45
N ARG A 89 -11.41 7.31 12.52
CA ARG A 89 -11.43 8.17 13.71
C ARG A 89 -12.84 8.63 14.07
N ALA A 90 -13.63 8.98 13.07
CA ALA A 90 -15.01 9.43 13.26
C ALA A 90 -16.00 8.27 13.42
N ARG A 91 -15.55 7.01 13.23
CA ARG A 91 -16.39 5.81 13.20
C ARG A 91 -17.53 5.96 12.19
N ASP A 92 -17.22 6.65 11.09
CA ASP A 92 -18.17 6.96 10.04
C ASP A 92 -18.78 5.66 9.48
N GLN A 93 -19.99 5.74 8.93
CA GLN A 93 -20.67 4.61 8.29
C GLN A 93 -21.11 3.49 9.25
N GLY A 94 -21.03 3.68 10.58
CA GLY A 94 -21.59 2.73 11.54
C GLY A 94 -20.76 1.46 11.67
N ILE A 95 -19.43 1.60 11.71
CA ILE A 95 -18.51 0.52 12.08
C ILE A 95 -18.38 0.40 13.60
N HIS A 96 -18.09 -0.81 14.08
CA HIS A 96 -17.94 -1.09 15.51
C HIS A 96 -16.75 -0.33 16.12
N ASP A 97 -16.98 0.35 17.24
CA ASP A 97 -16.02 1.22 17.94
C ASP A 97 -14.63 0.59 18.14
N VAL A 98 -14.58 -0.59 18.77
CA VAL A 98 -13.32 -1.28 19.07
C VAL A 98 -12.58 -1.67 17.79
N ALA A 99 -13.31 -2.12 16.77
CA ALA A 99 -12.71 -2.51 15.49
C ALA A 99 -12.15 -1.28 14.75
N ALA A 100 -12.84 -0.15 14.84
CA ALA A 100 -12.36 1.11 14.28
C ALA A 100 -11.04 1.55 14.93
N ASP A 101 -10.98 1.51 16.27
CA ASP A 101 -9.81 1.94 17.03
C ASP A 101 -8.61 1.00 16.83
N GLU A 102 -8.83 -0.32 16.84
CA GLU A 102 -7.77 -1.30 16.59
C GLU A 102 -7.24 -1.24 15.16
N LEU A 103 -8.14 -1.17 14.16
CA LEU A 103 -7.74 -1.04 12.75
C LEU A 103 -7.01 0.28 12.49
N PHE A 104 -7.42 1.37 13.15
CA PHE A 104 -6.73 2.65 13.07
C PHE A 104 -5.30 2.55 13.61
N ASN A 105 -5.13 1.98 14.82
CA ASN A 105 -3.82 1.82 15.45
C ASN A 105 -2.90 0.92 14.63
N PHE A 106 -3.42 -0.20 14.11
CA PHE A 106 -2.66 -1.08 13.22
C PHE A 106 -2.22 -0.33 11.96
N ALA A 107 -3.14 0.38 11.30
CA ALA A 107 -2.83 1.13 10.09
C ALA A 107 -1.78 2.22 10.32
N LEU A 108 -1.74 2.87 11.49
CA LEU A 108 -0.68 3.82 11.83
C LEU A 108 0.71 3.19 11.88
N MET A 109 0.82 1.93 12.31
CA MET A 109 2.10 1.25 12.41
C MET A 109 2.70 0.89 11.05
N VAL A 110 1.85 0.53 10.08
CA VAL A 110 2.29 0.01 8.78
C VAL A 110 2.27 1.07 7.67
N THR A 111 1.48 2.13 7.82
CA THR A 111 1.40 3.18 6.80
C THR A 111 2.66 4.07 6.84
N PRO A 112 3.35 4.28 5.71
CA PRO A 112 4.50 5.20 5.64
C PRO A 112 4.02 6.67 5.59
N ILE A 113 3.52 7.15 6.74
CA ILE A 113 2.87 8.46 6.90
C ILE A 113 3.78 9.61 6.48
N LEU A 114 5.05 9.56 6.91
CA LEU A 114 6.03 10.61 6.61
C LEU A 114 6.43 10.64 5.13
N GLU A 115 6.53 9.46 4.49
CA GLU A 115 6.89 9.34 3.07
C GLU A 115 5.85 10.01 2.16
N TYR A 116 4.56 9.75 2.41
CA TYR A 116 3.47 10.32 1.62
C TYR A 116 2.95 11.66 2.18
N GLY A 117 3.43 12.11 3.33
CA GLY A 117 2.94 13.33 4.01
C GLY A 117 1.45 13.26 4.33
N ILE A 118 0.98 12.09 4.77
CA ILE A 118 -0.42 11.83 5.14
C ILE A 118 -0.76 12.54 6.45
N THR A 119 -1.91 13.22 6.49
CA THR A 119 -2.41 13.82 7.73
C THR A 119 -3.23 12.80 8.50
N VAL A 120 -2.82 12.52 9.74
CA VAL A 120 -3.54 11.67 10.68
C VAL A 120 -4.40 12.55 11.60
N PRO A 121 -5.70 12.27 11.77
CA PRO A 121 -6.54 13.04 12.66
C PRO A 121 -6.13 12.83 14.12
N PRO A 122 -6.19 13.86 14.99
CA PRO A 122 -5.84 13.73 16.40
C PRO A 122 -6.81 12.81 17.16
N MET A 123 -6.40 12.37 18.35
CA MET A 123 -7.28 11.59 19.23
C MET A 123 -8.48 12.46 19.68
N PRO A 124 -9.72 11.92 19.69
CA PRO A 124 -10.86 12.67 20.20
C PRO A 124 -10.62 12.95 21.70
N GLY A 125 -10.66 14.22 22.10
CA GLY A 125 -10.40 14.63 23.49
C GLY A 125 -8.94 14.96 23.84
N GLY A 126 -7.99 14.83 22.90
CA GLY A 126 -6.58 15.23 23.10
C GLY A 126 -6.30 16.73 22.86
N GLY A 127 -7.34 17.57 22.88
CA GLY A 127 -7.26 19.00 22.63
C GLY A 127 -7.49 19.80 23.92
N THR A 128 -6.43 20.45 24.39
CA THR A 128 -6.35 21.44 25.48
C THR A 128 -6.70 20.95 26.89
N GLU A 129 -5.78 20.27 27.56
CA GLU A 129 -5.55 20.59 28.97
C GLU A 129 -4.68 21.87 29.01
N PRO A 130 -5.18 22.99 29.54
CA PRO A 130 -4.31 24.07 29.96
C PRO A 130 -3.50 23.55 31.14
N GLY A 131 -2.19 23.39 30.94
CA GLY A 131 -1.27 23.11 32.03
C GLY A 131 -1.40 24.16 33.13
N TYR A 132 -1.46 23.69 34.38
CA TYR A 132 -1.28 24.52 35.57
C TYR A 132 0.13 25.12 35.60
#